data_AF-A0A961DUH1-F1
#
_entry.id   AF-A0A961DUH1-F1
#
_cell.length_a   1.000
_cell.length_b   1.000
_cell.length_c   1.000
_cell.angle_alpha   90.00
_cell.angle_beta   90.00
_cell.angle_gamma   90.00
#
_symmetry.space_group_name_H-M   'P 1'
#
loop_
_entity.id
_entity.type
_entity.pdbx_description
1 polymer ?
#
loop_
_entity_poly.entity_id
_entity_poly.type
_entity_poly.pdbx_seq_one_letter_code
_entity_poly.pdbx_strand_id
1 'polypeptide(L)'
;PSNIRRWLLESDLVDAIIALPTDMFYNTGIATYFWVLDNAKPQERVGKVQLIDATGFYTKMRKSLGSKRREISDDQRDEIVKLYGEYVEGEHSKIFRTDEFGYWTITVERPLIDDDGNVVTDKKGNPKPDPKLRDTENVPFTYGGNTAGEAGAKATITKYMLEEVLPHVSDAWVDDKKTKVGYEIPFTRHFYKYVPPRLLAEIDADLEAQVAKILNLLREVEA
;
A
#
# COMPACT_ATOMS: atom_id res chain seq x y z
N PRO A 1 -9.91 -13.72 -5.32
CA PRO A 1 -8.46 -13.35 -5.27
C PRO A 1 -7.89 -13.18 -3.85
N SER A 2 -8.63 -12.55 -2.93
CA SER A 2 -8.22 -12.27 -1.53
C SER A 2 -7.78 -13.52 -0.73
N ASN A 3 -8.51 -14.65 -0.88
CA ASN A 3 -8.25 -15.84 -0.05
C ASN A 3 -6.90 -16.52 -0.31
N ILE A 4 -6.34 -16.46 -1.53
CA ILE A 4 -5.05 -17.10 -1.82
C ILE A 4 -3.93 -16.36 -1.09
N ARG A 5 -3.91 -15.03 -1.16
CA ARG A 5 -2.90 -14.22 -0.46
C ARG A 5 -3.02 -14.39 1.04
N ARG A 6 -4.24 -14.31 1.57
CA ARG A 6 -4.54 -14.61 2.96
C ARG A 6 -3.95 -15.96 3.36
N TRP A 7 -4.25 -17.02 2.60
CA TRP A 7 -3.76 -18.36 2.90
C TRP A 7 -2.23 -18.47 2.84
N LEU A 8 -1.58 -17.85 1.85
CA LEU A 8 -0.11 -17.84 1.74
C LEU A 8 0.56 -17.17 2.95
N LEU A 9 -0.02 -16.07 3.43
CA LEU A 9 0.45 -15.32 4.58
C LEU A 9 0.18 -16.08 5.89
N GLU A 10 -1.05 -16.53 6.11
CA GLU A 10 -1.45 -17.26 7.33
C GLU A 10 -0.77 -18.64 7.45
N SER A 11 -0.46 -19.29 6.33
CA SER A 11 0.32 -20.54 6.30
C SER A 11 1.83 -20.30 6.45
N ASP A 12 2.25 -19.05 6.65
CA ASP A 12 3.64 -18.62 6.80
C ASP A 12 4.57 -19.04 5.66
N LEU A 13 4.06 -19.11 4.43
CA LEU A 13 4.83 -19.55 3.27
C LEU A 13 5.61 -18.41 2.61
N VAL A 14 5.17 -17.16 2.75
CA VAL A 14 5.79 -16.00 2.09
C VAL A 14 6.97 -15.52 2.91
N ASP A 15 8.20 -15.72 2.46
CA ASP A 15 9.40 -15.27 3.17
C ASP A 15 9.79 -13.83 2.80
N ALA A 16 9.79 -13.54 1.50
CA ALA A 16 10.07 -12.21 1.00
C ALA A 16 9.28 -11.86 -0.27
N ILE A 17 9.05 -10.57 -0.48
CA ILE A 17 8.50 -10.04 -1.73
C ILE A 17 9.40 -8.89 -2.18
N ILE A 18 9.88 -8.97 -3.42
CA ILE A 18 10.77 -7.98 -4.01
C ILE A 18 10.03 -7.24 -5.12
N ALA A 19 9.88 -5.92 -4.98
CA ALA A 19 9.34 -5.05 -6.02
C ALA A 19 10.42 -4.73 -7.05
N LEU A 20 10.17 -5.07 -8.31
CA LEU A 20 11.14 -4.90 -9.40
C LEU A 20 10.88 -3.60 -10.19
N PRO A 21 11.89 -3.09 -10.90
CA PRO A 21 11.72 -1.97 -11.82
C PRO A 21 10.62 -2.21 -12.86
N THR A 22 9.93 -1.13 -13.24
CA THR A 22 9.04 -1.14 -14.42
C THR A 22 9.84 -1.32 -15.72
N ASP A 23 9.16 -1.57 -16.84
CA ASP A 23 9.77 -1.64 -18.18
C ASP A 23 10.90 -2.70 -18.32
N MET A 24 10.82 -3.77 -17.52
CA MET A 24 11.75 -4.90 -17.57
C MET A 24 11.38 -5.97 -18.61
N PHE A 25 10.14 -5.97 -19.09
CA PHE A 25 9.61 -7.00 -19.98
C PHE A 25 9.22 -6.43 -21.35
N TYR A 26 9.38 -7.24 -22.39
CA TYR A 26 9.18 -6.81 -23.78
C TYR A 26 7.74 -6.33 -24.09
N ASN A 27 6.75 -7.00 -23.49
CA ASN A 27 5.33 -6.81 -23.83
C ASN A 27 4.58 -5.89 -22.86
N THR A 28 5.19 -5.47 -21.76
CA THR A 28 4.51 -4.68 -20.73
C THR A 28 5.46 -3.86 -19.88
N GLY A 29 5.05 -2.64 -19.54
CA GLY A 29 5.74 -1.72 -18.64
C GLY A 29 5.24 -1.79 -17.19
N ILE A 30 4.39 -2.75 -16.84
CA ILE A 30 3.82 -2.84 -15.48
C ILE A 30 4.91 -3.07 -14.43
N ALA A 31 4.64 -2.60 -13.21
CA ALA A 31 5.40 -3.00 -12.04
C ALA A 31 5.25 -4.52 -11.81
N THR A 32 6.35 -5.18 -11.46
CA THR A 32 6.37 -6.62 -11.24
C THR A 32 7.00 -6.93 -9.89
N TYR A 33 6.69 -8.12 -9.37
CA TYR A 33 7.13 -8.55 -8.06
C TYR A 33 7.67 -9.97 -8.14
N PHE A 34 8.73 -10.24 -7.39
CA PHE A 34 9.26 -11.57 -7.18
C PHE A 34 8.87 -12.04 -5.77
N TRP A 35 8.23 -13.21 -5.68
CA TRP A 35 7.79 -13.78 -4.40
C TRP A 35 8.68 -14.96 -4.06
N VAL A 36 9.32 -14.89 -2.89
CA VAL A 36 10.09 -15.99 -2.32
C VAL A 36 9.19 -16.74 -1.35
N LEU A 37 8.95 -18.01 -1.65
CA LEU A 37 8.17 -18.89 -0.80
C LEU A 37 9.09 -19.92 -0.14
N ASP A 38 8.98 -20.06 1.17
CA ASP A 38 9.76 -21.01 1.97
C ASP A 38 8.84 -21.70 2.99
N ASN A 39 8.86 -23.02 3.02
CA ASN A 39 8.10 -23.84 3.96
C ASN A 39 8.94 -24.34 5.15
N ALA A 40 10.22 -23.97 5.20
CA ALA A 40 11.18 -24.33 6.24
C ALA A 40 11.95 -23.08 6.73
N LYS A 41 11.21 -21.98 6.95
CA LYS A 41 11.77 -20.71 7.37
C LYS A 41 12.64 -20.83 8.62
N PRO A 42 13.81 -20.16 8.67
CA PRO A 42 14.57 -19.99 9.91
C PRO A 42 13.72 -19.37 11.02
N GLN A 43 13.98 -19.74 12.28
CA GLN A 43 13.17 -19.32 13.43
C GLN A 43 12.98 -17.79 13.55
N GLU A 44 13.97 -17.01 13.12
CA GLU A 44 13.93 -15.54 13.14
C GLU A 44 12.96 -14.92 12.12
N ARG A 45 12.63 -15.66 11.05
CA ARG A 45 11.75 -15.25 9.94
C ARG A 45 10.33 -15.81 10.03
N VAL A 46 10.09 -16.78 10.91
CA VAL A 46 8.75 -17.36 11.15
C VAL A 46 7.75 -16.27 11.53
N GLY A 47 6.60 -16.24 10.86
CA GLY A 47 5.53 -15.26 11.06
C GLY A 47 5.86 -13.85 10.55
N LYS A 48 6.92 -13.69 9.75
CA LYS A 48 7.36 -12.42 9.18
C LYS A 48 7.55 -12.52 7.67
N VAL A 49 7.50 -11.36 7.03
CA VAL A 49 7.75 -11.17 5.60
C VAL A 49 8.71 -10.00 5.41
N GLN A 50 9.76 -10.22 4.64
CA GLN A 50 10.66 -9.15 4.20
C GLN A 50 10.14 -8.54 2.88
N LEU A 51 9.85 -7.25 2.87
CA LEU A 51 9.61 -6.50 1.65
C LEU A 51 10.91 -5.84 1.20
N ILE A 52 11.25 -5.98 -0.08
CA ILE A 52 12.43 -5.35 -0.67
C ILE A 52 11.99 -4.45 -1.83
N ASP A 53 12.35 -3.17 -1.76
CA ASP A 53 12.12 -2.22 -2.85
C ASP A 53 13.34 -2.13 -3.77
N ALA A 54 13.29 -2.92 -4.84
CA ALA A 54 14.28 -2.92 -5.89
C ALA A 54 13.86 -2.07 -7.11
N THR A 55 12.81 -1.24 -7.02
CA THR A 55 12.27 -0.52 -8.18
C THR A 55 13.27 0.47 -8.82
N GLY A 56 14.23 0.96 -8.02
CA GLY A 56 15.34 1.81 -8.46
C GLY A 56 16.56 1.04 -9.02
N PHE A 57 16.59 -0.29 -8.94
CA PHE A 57 17.75 -1.12 -9.23
C PHE A 57 17.74 -1.51 -10.71
N TYR A 58 18.05 -0.55 -11.58
CA TYR A 58 18.13 -0.82 -13.02
C TYR A 58 19.21 0.01 -13.72
N THR A 59 19.63 -0.51 -14.87
CA THR A 59 20.37 0.21 -15.89
C THR A 59 19.46 0.43 -17.10
N LYS A 60 19.57 1.61 -17.72
CA LYS A 60 18.82 1.91 -18.95
C LYS A 60 19.48 1.17 -20.11
N MET A 61 18.66 0.45 -20.88
CA MET A 61 19.14 -0.23 -22.08
C MET A 61 19.48 0.79 -23.18
N ARG A 62 20.57 0.55 -23.91
CA ARG A 62 20.96 1.39 -25.06
C ARG A 62 19.91 1.35 -26.18
N LYS A 63 19.33 0.17 -26.43
CA LYS A 63 18.29 -0.04 -27.43
C LYS A 63 17.11 -0.73 -26.76
N SER A 64 15.96 -0.05 -26.75
CA SER A 64 14.72 -0.63 -26.26
C SER A 64 14.28 -1.80 -27.13
N LEU A 65 13.63 -2.79 -26.52
CA LEU A 65 12.98 -3.88 -27.24
C LEU A 65 11.50 -3.90 -26.84
N GLY A 66 10.64 -3.38 -27.71
CA GLY A 66 9.23 -3.15 -27.36
C GLY A 66 9.10 -2.20 -26.17
N SER A 67 8.41 -2.66 -25.12
CA SER A 67 8.29 -1.95 -23.84
C SER A 67 9.51 -2.08 -22.94
N LYS A 68 10.40 -3.05 -23.21
CA LYS A 68 11.59 -3.26 -22.39
C LYS A 68 12.61 -2.14 -22.61
N ARG A 69 12.92 -1.42 -21.54
CA ARG A 69 13.88 -0.29 -21.52
C ARG A 69 14.88 -0.38 -20.38
N ARG A 70 14.64 -1.27 -19.41
CA ARG A 70 15.42 -1.40 -18.20
C ARG A 70 15.87 -2.85 -18.02
N GLU A 71 17.06 -3.00 -17.44
CA GLU A 71 17.60 -4.29 -17.03
C GLU A 71 18.29 -4.15 -15.68
N ILE A 72 18.32 -5.24 -14.91
CA ILE A 72 19.05 -5.30 -13.65
C ILE A 72 20.45 -5.81 -13.98
N SER A 73 21.49 -5.00 -13.69
CA SER A 73 22.89 -5.42 -13.87
C SER A 73 23.27 -6.53 -12.89
N ASP A 74 24.41 -7.19 -13.11
CA ASP A 74 24.86 -8.23 -12.19
C ASP A 74 25.17 -7.66 -10.80
N ASP A 75 25.83 -6.51 -10.70
CA ASP A 75 26.05 -5.81 -9.42
C ASP A 75 24.74 -5.47 -8.69
N GLN A 76 23.71 -5.04 -9.44
CA GLN A 76 22.39 -4.75 -8.87
C GLN A 76 21.69 -6.02 -8.40
N ARG A 77 21.88 -7.14 -9.09
CA ARG A 77 21.35 -8.45 -8.68
C ARG A 77 22.02 -8.91 -7.39
N ASP A 78 23.34 -8.78 -7.29
CA ASP A 78 24.10 -9.15 -6.10
C ASP A 78 23.66 -8.32 -4.89
N GLU A 79 23.39 -7.03 -5.07
CA GLU A 79 22.87 -6.18 -3.99
C GLU A 79 21.44 -6.62 -3.56
N ILE A 80 20.55 -6.96 -4.49
CA ILE A 80 19.21 -7.47 -4.13
C ILE A 80 19.32 -8.79 -3.35
N VAL A 81 20.19 -9.70 -3.79
CA VAL A 81 20.43 -10.98 -3.10
C VAL A 81 21.01 -10.74 -1.71
N LYS A 82 21.94 -9.78 -1.58
CA LYS A 82 22.51 -9.38 -0.30
C LYS A 82 21.46 -8.80 0.64
N LEU A 83 20.61 -7.88 0.18
CA LEU A 83 19.51 -7.33 0.97
C LEU A 83 18.58 -8.44 1.50
N TYR A 84 18.25 -9.41 0.65
CA TYR A 84 17.47 -10.58 1.07
C TYR A 84 18.21 -11.44 2.11
N GLY A 85 19.50 -11.71 1.89
CA GLY A 85 20.31 -12.56 2.76
C GLY A 85 20.61 -11.95 4.13
N GLU A 86 20.94 -10.65 4.18
CA GLU A 86 21.30 -9.96 5.41
C GLU A 86 20.13 -9.81 6.38
N TYR A 87 18.89 -9.70 5.86
CA TYR A 87 17.67 -9.62 6.68
C TYR A 87 17.70 -8.49 7.70
N VAL A 88 18.12 -7.30 7.26
CA VAL A 88 18.22 -6.10 8.11
C VAL A 88 17.29 -5.01 7.59
N GLU A 89 16.63 -4.32 8.53
CA GLU A 89 15.83 -3.12 8.27
C GLU A 89 16.69 -2.01 7.66
N GLY A 90 16.19 -1.37 6.60
CA GLY A 90 16.90 -0.32 5.91
C GLY A 90 16.02 0.44 4.91
N GLU A 91 16.69 1.20 4.05
CA GLU A 91 16.02 1.98 3.01
C GLU A 91 15.23 1.10 2.03
N HIS A 92 15.87 0.01 1.58
CA HIS A 92 15.35 -0.87 0.56
C HIS A 92 14.80 -2.19 1.11
N SER A 93 14.85 -2.39 2.43
CA SER A 93 14.37 -3.62 3.06
C SER A 93 13.59 -3.31 4.32
N LYS A 94 12.38 -3.86 4.42
CA LYS A 94 11.51 -3.72 5.60
C LYS A 94 10.93 -5.05 5.99
N ILE A 95 10.85 -5.34 7.28
CA ILE A 95 10.42 -6.62 7.83
C ILE A 95 9.15 -6.40 8.62
N PHE A 96 8.08 -7.06 8.21
CA PHE A 96 6.77 -6.95 8.83
C PHE A 96 6.34 -8.29 9.40
N ARG A 97 5.56 -8.24 10.47
CA ARG A 97 4.78 -9.40 10.88
C ARG A 97 3.66 -9.65 9.89
N THR A 98 3.26 -10.90 9.73
CA THR A 98 2.19 -11.29 8.81
C THR A 98 0.86 -10.59 9.13
N ASP A 99 0.55 -10.34 10.40
CA ASP A 99 -0.68 -9.68 10.83
C ASP A 99 -0.75 -8.19 10.48
N GLU A 100 0.39 -7.54 10.18
CA GLU A 100 0.42 -6.15 9.72
C GLU A 100 -0.19 -5.96 8.33
N PHE A 101 -0.28 -7.04 7.54
CA PHE A 101 -0.93 -7.03 6.24
C PHE A 101 -2.45 -7.26 6.33
N GLY A 102 -2.96 -7.66 7.50
CA GLY A 102 -4.36 -7.96 7.73
C GLY A 102 -5.16 -6.71 8.07
N TYR A 103 -6.39 -6.66 7.58
CA TYR A 103 -7.37 -5.62 7.92
C TYR A 103 -8.79 -6.17 7.93
N TRP A 104 -9.69 -5.51 8.65
CA TRP A 104 -11.12 -5.73 8.54
C TRP A 104 -11.74 -4.66 7.64
N THR A 105 -12.39 -5.08 6.57
CA THR A 105 -13.34 -4.25 5.86
C THR A 105 -14.65 -4.26 6.64
N ILE A 106 -14.97 -3.16 7.33
CA ILE A 106 -16.21 -2.98 8.08
C ILE A 106 -17.23 -2.22 7.24
N THR A 107 -18.51 -2.54 7.41
CA THR A 107 -19.59 -1.73 6.85
C THR A 107 -20.11 -0.80 7.94
N VAL A 108 -19.94 0.50 7.72
CA VAL A 108 -20.43 1.55 8.61
C VAL A 108 -21.82 1.95 8.11
N GLU A 109 -22.83 1.68 8.93
CA GLU A 109 -24.22 2.00 8.65
C GLU A 109 -24.62 3.26 9.41
N ARG A 110 -25.55 4.01 8.83
CA ARG A 110 -26.19 5.19 9.42
C ARG A 110 -27.70 5.03 9.39
N PRO A 111 -28.45 5.69 10.29
CA PRO A 111 -29.88 5.50 10.37
C PRO A 111 -30.58 6.12 9.16
N LEU A 112 -31.61 5.44 8.66
CA LEU A 112 -32.57 6.02 7.74
C LEU A 112 -33.42 7.03 8.50
N ILE A 113 -33.41 8.26 8.00
CA ILE A 113 -34.21 9.38 8.53
C ILE A 113 -35.41 9.58 7.62
N ASP A 114 -36.61 9.69 8.19
CA ASP A 114 -37.82 10.04 7.44
C ASP A 114 -37.92 11.55 7.15
N ASP A 115 -38.93 11.96 6.39
CA ASP A 115 -39.12 13.37 6.00
C ASP A 115 -39.36 14.29 7.21
N ASP A 116 -39.80 13.73 8.34
CA ASP A 116 -40.04 14.45 9.60
C ASP A 116 -38.78 14.52 10.50
N GLY A 117 -37.65 13.96 10.04
CA GLY A 117 -36.38 13.97 10.77
C GLY A 117 -36.24 12.87 11.82
N ASN A 118 -37.13 11.89 11.85
CA ASN A 118 -37.10 10.79 12.82
C ASN A 118 -36.37 9.56 12.29
N VAL A 119 -35.72 8.83 13.20
CA VAL A 119 -35.06 7.56 12.86
C VAL A 119 -36.11 6.48 12.59
N VAL A 120 -36.07 5.92 11.38
CA VAL A 120 -36.93 4.80 11.00
C VAL A 120 -36.39 3.52 11.65
N THR A 121 -37.19 2.87 12.50
CA THR A 121 -36.79 1.62 13.17
C THR A 121 -37.44 0.37 12.57
N ASP A 122 -36.85 -0.79 12.82
CA ASP A 122 -37.47 -2.09 12.57
C ASP A 122 -38.51 -2.46 13.66
N LYS A 123 -39.14 -3.63 13.53
CA LYS A 123 -40.12 -4.14 14.51
C LYS A 123 -39.55 -4.39 15.91
N LYS A 124 -38.22 -4.43 16.05
CA LYS A 124 -37.49 -4.65 17.30
C LYS A 124 -36.94 -3.35 17.89
N GLY A 125 -37.20 -2.21 17.26
CA GLY A 125 -36.70 -0.90 17.69
C GLY A 125 -35.27 -0.59 17.25
N ASN A 126 -34.63 -1.42 16.41
CA ASN A 126 -33.30 -1.10 15.89
C ASN A 126 -33.42 -0.11 14.71
N PRO A 127 -32.51 0.89 14.60
CA PRO A 127 -32.46 1.76 13.44
C PRO A 127 -32.32 0.97 12.13
N LYS A 128 -33.11 1.32 11.11
CA LYS A 128 -32.90 0.79 9.76
C LYS A 128 -31.71 1.50 9.14
N PRO A 129 -30.81 0.77 8.46
CA PRO A 129 -29.71 1.40 7.74
C PRO A 129 -30.20 2.18 6.52
N ASP A 130 -29.63 3.36 6.27
CA ASP A 130 -29.78 4.09 5.01
C ASP A 130 -28.71 3.64 4.00
N PRO A 131 -29.09 2.94 2.91
CA PRO A 131 -28.13 2.52 1.90
C PRO A 131 -27.39 3.66 1.21
N LYS A 132 -27.93 4.90 1.22
CA LYS A 132 -27.30 6.08 0.60
C LYS A 132 -26.18 6.67 1.46
N LEU A 133 -26.24 6.43 2.77
CA LEU A 133 -25.28 6.95 3.75
C LEU A 133 -24.33 5.86 4.27
N ARG A 134 -24.48 4.63 3.79
CA ARG A 134 -23.59 3.51 4.10
C ARG A 134 -22.19 3.80 3.55
N ASP A 135 -21.20 3.48 4.35
CA ASP A 135 -19.80 3.52 3.95
C ASP A 135 -19.06 2.21 4.28
N THR A 136 -17.83 2.11 3.80
CA THR A 136 -16.94 0.97 4.04
C THR A 136 -15.56 1.47 4.45
N GLU A 137 -15.10 1.00 5.61
CA GLU A 137 -13.80 1.35 6.17
C GLU A 137 -12.89 0.12 6.23
N ASN A 138 -11.59 0.32 6.04
CA ASN A 138 -10.58 -0.73 6.23
C ASN A 138 -9.80 -0.46 7.51
N VAL A 139 -10.04 -1.26 8.54
CA VAL A 139 -9.40 -1.15 9.86
C VAL A 139 -8.21 -2.12 9.93
N PRO A 140 -6.95 -1.65 10.00
CA PRO A 140 -5.79 -2.53 10.14
C PRO A 140 -5.88 -3.40 11.39
N PHE A 141 -5.40 -4.65 11.32
CA PHE A 141 -5.36 -5.54 12.47
C PHE A 141 -4.57 -4.95 13.63
N THR A 142 -3.51 -4.22 13.34
CA THR A 142 -2.62 -3.62 14.34
C THR A 142 -3.10 -2.26 14.84
N TYR A 143 -4.26 -1.76 14.37
CA TYR A 143 -4.80 -0.49 14.82
C TYR A 143 -4.95 -0.49 16.35
N GLY A 144 -4.58 0.64 16.97
CA GLY A 144 -4.61 0.77 18.42
C GLY A 144 -3.66 -0.15 19.19
N GLY A 145 -2.69 -0.79 18.53
CA GLY A 145 -1.68 -1.66 19.14
C GLY A 145 -2.11 -3.12 19.31
N ASN A 146 -3.13 -3.59 18.60
CA ASN A 146 -3.59 -4.96 18.70
C ASN A 146 -2.55 -5.97 18.16
N THR A 147 -2.18 -6.94 19.00
CA THR A 147 -1.26 -8.03 18.66
C THR A 147 -1.95 -9.41 18.64
N ALA A 148 -3.26 -9.46 18.88
CA ALA A 148 -4.06 -10.69 18.84
C ALA A 148 -4.49 -11.06 17.42
N GLY A 149 -4.05 -10.31 16.41
CA GLY A 149 -4.45 -10.49 15.02
C GLY A 149 -5.96 -10.43 14.86
N GLU A 150 -6.52 -11.38 14.09
CA GLU A 150 -7.96 -11.46 13.80
C GLU A 150 -8.82 -11.59 15.06
N ALA A 151 -8.34 -12.24 16.13
CA ALA A 151 -9.10 -12.43 17.36
C ALA A 151 -9.38 -11.11 18.11
N GLY A 152 -8.59 -10.07 17.84
CA GLY A 152 -8.75 -8.74 18.41
C GLY A 152 -9.81 -7.86 17.74
N ALA A 153 -10.58 -8.39 16.77
CA ALA A 153 -11.49 -7.61 15.93
C ALA A 153 -12.41 -6.67 16.70
N LYS A 154 -13.16 -7.20 17.67
CA LYS A 154 -14.17 -6.41 18.39
C LYS A 154 -13.55 -5.21 19.10
N ALA A 155 -12.47 -5.42 19.84
CA ALA A 155 -11.81 -4.35 20.59
C ALA A 155 -11.19 -3.31 19.63
N THR A 156 -10.56 -3.78 18.56
CA THR A 156 -9.87 -2.92 17.59
C THR A 156 -10.84 -2.07 16.77
N ILE A 157 -11.89 -2.69 16.23
CA ILE A 157 -12.95 -2.00 15.48
C ILE A 157 -13.69 -1.01 16.39
N THR A 158 -14.02 -1.40 17.62
CA THR A 158 -14.65 -0.49 18.59
C THR A 158 -13.79 0.75 18.83
N LYS A 159 -12.48 0.56 19.03
CA LYS A 159 -11.54 1.67 19.21
C LYS A 159 -11.47 2.56 17.98
N TYR A 160 -11.33 1.99 16.78
CA TYR A 160 -11.33 2.74 15.51
C TYR A 160 -12.62 3.56 15.34
N MET A 161 -13.77 2.97 15.62
CA MET A 161 -15.05 3.67 15.54
C MET A 161 -15.10 4.86 16.50
N LEU A 162 -14.59 4.72 17.73
CA LEU A 162 -14.58 5.79 18.72
C LEU A 162 -13.62 6.94 18.36
N GLU A 163 -12.47 6.62 17.79
CA GLU A 163 -11.40 7.59 17.53
C GLU A 163 -11.52 8.27 16.16
N GLU A 164 -11.96 7.55 15.12
CA GLU A 164 -11.93 8.04 13.74
C GLU A 164 -13.33 8.29 13.15
N VAL A 165 -14.36 7.52 13.54
CA VAL A 165 -15.68 7.57 12.87
C VAL A 165 -16.69 8.41 13.65
N LEU A 166 -16.95 8.04 14.90
CA LEU A 166 -17.97 8.65 15.75
C LEU A 166 -17.76 10.15 16.05
N PRO A 167 -16.52 10.71 16.08
CA PRO A 167 -16.32 12.15 16.19
C PRO A 167 -16.86 12.94 14.99
N HIS A 168 -16.94 12.31 13.81
CA HIS A 168 -17.45 12.92 12.59
C HIS A 168 -18.89 12.49 12.28
N VAL A 169 -19.26 11.28 12.70
CA VAL A 169 -20.54 10.64 12.39
C VAL A 169 -21.07 9.92 13.64
N SER A 170 -21.66 10.68 14.57
CA SER A 170 -22.06 10.18 15.89
C SER A 170 -23.18 9.15 15.89
N ASP A 171 -23.95 9.06 14.80
CA ASP A 171 -25.09 8.15 14.62
C ASP A 171 -24.72 6.84 13.92
N ALA A 172 -23.43 6.62 13.63
CA ALA A 172 -22.96 5.45 12.91
C ALA A 172 -22.83 4.20 13.80
N TRP A 173 -23.02 3.02 13.20
CA TRP A 173 -22.68 1.74 13.82
C TRP A 173 -22.11 0.77 12.79
N VAL A 174 -21.46 -0.30 13.26
CA VAL A 174 -20.90 -1.34 12.40
C VAL A 174 -21.89 -2.48 12.20
N ASP A 175 -22.06 -2.93 10.95
CA ASP A 175 -22.73 -4.20 10.65
C ASP A 175 -21.71 -5.35 10.76
N ASP A 176 -21.61 -5.95 11.95
CA ASP A 176 -20.67 -7.05 12.23
C ASP A 176 -20.81 -8.21 11.25
N LYS A 177 -22.02 -8.48 10.73
CA LYS A 177 -22.27 -9.59 9.80
C LYS A 177 -21.67 -9.36 8.42
N LYS A 178 -21.45 -8.10 8.05
CA LYS A 178 -20.83 -7.71 6.78
C LYS A 178 -19.34 -7.49 6.88
N THR A 179 -18.78 -7.56 8.09
CA THR A 179 -17.33 -7.41 8.31
C THR A 179 -16.57 -8.55 7.63
N LYS A 180 -15.56 -8.21 6.84
CA LYS A 180 -14.73 -9.18 6.11
C LYS A 180 -13.26 -8.96 6.43
N VAL A 181 -12.51 -10.05 6.51
CA VAL A 181 -11.06 -9.99 6.60
C VAL A 181 -10.45 -9.87 5.20
N GLY A 182 -9.56 -8.88 5.05
CA GLY A 182 -8.74 -8.67 3.87
C GLY A 182 -7.26 -8.72 4.22
N TYR A 183 -6.43 -8.95 3.19
CA TYR A 183 -4.98 -8.85 3.29
C TYR A 183 -4.44 -8.00 2.13
N GLU A 184 -3.69 -6.96 2.46
CA GLU A 184 -3.05 -6.06 1.49
C GLU A 184 -1.56 -5.92 1.78
N ILE A 185 -0.77 -5.72 0.72
CA ILE A 185 0.67 -5.50 0.82
C ILE A 185 0.95 -4.18 0.13
N PRO A 186 0.79 -3.04 0.83
CA PRO A 186 0.83 -1.72 0.22
C PRO A 186 2.29 -1.25 0.09
N PHE A 187 3.04 -1.86 -0.85
CA PHE A 187 4.45 -1.53 -1.10
C PHE A 187 4.71 -0.03 -1.17
N THR A 188 3.93 0.70 -1.97
CA THR A 188 4.08 2.15 -2.12
C THR A 188 3.94 2.89 -0.80
N ARG A 189 3.05 2.45 0.12
CA ARG A 189 2.88 3.07 1.44
C ARG A 189 4.10 2.84 2.31
N HIS A 190 4.66 1.63 2.28
CA HIS A 190 5.82 1.29 3.10
C HIS A 190 7.11 1.98 2.64
N PHE A 191 7.32 2.13 1.33
CA PHE A 191 8.54 2.75 0.79
C PHE A 191 8.35 4.20 0.34
N TYR A 192 7.22 4.84 0.68
CA TYR A 192 6.99 6.25 0.38
C TYR A 192 8.03 7.14 1.06
N LYS A 193 8.72 7.94 0.25
CA LYS A 193 9.57 9.02 0.72
C LYS A 193 8.92 10.35 0.32
N TYR A 194 8.58 11.16 1.31
CA TYR A 194 8.06 12.50 1.05
C TYR A 194 9.15 13.33 0.36
N VAL A 195 8.84 13.82 -0.84
CA VAL A 195 9.69 14.77 -1.56
C VAL A 195 8.98 16.12 -1.50
N PRO A 196 9.50 17.09 -0.74
CA PRO A 196 8.91 18.42 -0.74
C PRO A 196 8.99 19.02 -2.15
N PRO A 197 8.00 19.83 -2.56
CA PRO A 197 8.11 20.57 -3.80
C PRO A 197 9.33 21.50 -3.76
N ARG A 198 9.99 21.66 -4.92
CA ARG A 198 11.09 22.62 -5.09
C ARG A 198 10.60 24.03 -4.76
N LEU A 199 11.49 24.89 -4.26
CA LEU A 199 11.13 26.28 -3.95
C LEU A 199 10.79 27.05 -5.24
N LEU A 200 9.81 27.96 -5.17
CA LEU A 200 9.38 28.76 -6.33
C LEU A 200 10.55 29.52 -6.97
N ALA A 201 11.43 30.12 -6.16
CA ALA A 201 12.60 30.84 -6.66
C ALA A 201 13.57 29.96 -7.46
N GLU A 202 13.70 28.67 -7.11
CA GLU A 202 14.50 27.72 -7.88
C GLU A 202 13.82 27.37 -9.20
N ILE A 203 12.49 27.27 -9.22
CA ILE A 203 11.71 27.04 -10.44
C ILE A 203 11.87 28.22 -11.39
N ASP A 204 11.77 29.45 -10.88
CA ASP A 204 11.92 30.66 -11.68
C ASP A 204 13.33 30.77 -12.28
N ALA A 205 14.37 30.53 -11.48
CA ALA A 205 15.75 30.55 -11.96
C ALA A 205 16.02 29.48 -13.05
N ASP A 206 15.47 28.27 -12.88
CA ASP A 206 15.58 27.19 -13.86
C ASP A 206 14.83 27.53 -15.15
N LEU A 207 13.62 28.13 -15.06
CA LEU A 207 12.86 28.63 -16.21
C LEU A 207 13.63 29.71 -16.97
N GLU A 208 14.18 30.70 -16.29
CA GLU A 208 15.01 31.73 -16.92
C GLU A 208 16.23 31.14 -17.63
N ALA A 209 16.90 30.17 -17.01
CA ALA A 209 18.02 29.47 -17.61
C ALA A 209 17.62 28.69 -18.88
N GLN A 210 16.47 27.99 -18.87
CA GLN A 210 15.97 27.31 -20.06
C GLN A 210 15.56 28.29 -21.17
N VAL A 211 14.92 29.40 -20.82
CA VAL A 211 14.56 30.46 -21.79
C VAL A 211 15.81 31.04 -22.45
N ALA A 212 16.84 31.36 -21.67
CA ALA A 212 18.11 31.85 -22.21
C ALA A 212 18.76 30.84 -23.17
N LYS A 213 18.71 29.55 -22.83
CA LYS A 213 19.22 28.47 -23.69
C LYS A 213 18.45 28.35 -25.01
N ILE A 214 17.12 28.45 -24.98
CA ILE A 214 16.28 28.41 -26.18
C ILE A 214 16.56 29.61 -27.08
N LEU A 215 16.67 30.82 -26.52
CA LEU A 215 16.98 32.03 -27.29
C LEU A 215 18.34 31.95 -28.01
N ASN A 216 19.35 31.36 -27.36
CA ASN A 216 20.65 31.14 -28.00
C ASN A 216 20.56 30.13 -29.15
N LEU A 217 19.84 29.00 -28.97
CA LEU A 217 19.62 28.01 -30.02
C LEU A 217 18.88 28.60 -31.23
N LEU A 218 17.87 29.46 -31.00
CA LEU A 218 17.14 30.11 -32.10
C LEU A 218 18.03 31.06 -32.90
N ARG A 219 18.90 31.82 -32.23
CA ARG A 219 19.88 32.69 -32.90
C ARG A 219 20.90 31.92 -33.74
N GLU A 220 21.30 30.73 -33.31
CA GLU A 220 22.20 29.86 -34.08
C GLU A 220 21.53 29.28 -35.34
N VAL A 221 20.20 29.20 -35.40
CA VAL A 221 19.45 28.71 -36.57
C VAL A 221 19.12 29.83 -37.56
N GLU A 222 18.97 31.07 -37.08
CA GLU A 222 18.75 32.25 -37.93
C GLU A 222 20.03 32.79 -38.59
N ALA A 223 21.21 32.34 -38.15
CA ALA A 223 22.53 32.71 -38.67
C ALA A 223 23.02 31.76 -39.77
#